data_AF-A0A524QS86-F1
#
_entry.id   AF-A0A524QS86-F1
#
_cell.length_a   1.000
_cell.length_b   1.000
_cell.length_c   1.000
_cell.angle_alpha   90.00
_cell.angle_beta   90.00
_cell.angle_gamma   90.00
#
_symmetry.space_group_name_H-M   'P 1'
#
loop_
_entity.id
_entity.type
_entity.pdbx_description
1 polymer ?
#
loop_
_entity_poly.entity_id
_entity_poly.type
_entity_poly.pdbx_seq_one_letter_code
_entity_poly.pdbx_strand_id
1 'polypeptide(L)' 'MRFDPEKHHRRSVRLKEYDYCQPGVYFVTICTRHR' A
#
# COMPACT_ATOMS: atom_id res chain seq x y z
N MET A 1 -8.97 17.28 -0.72
CA MET A 1 -9.56 16.45 0.36
C MET A 1 -8.65 16.51 1.57
N ARG A 2 -9.18 16.77 2.78
CA ARG A 2 -8.38 16.77 4.02
C ARG A 2 -8.10 15.33 4.47
N PHE A 3 -6.91 15.07 4.97
CA PHE A 3 -6.54 13.78 5.54
C PHE A 3 -7.24 13.58 6.89
N ASP A 4 -8.08 12.56 6.99
CA ASP A 4 -8.72 12.10 8.24
C ASP A 4 -8.11 10.74 8.65
N PRO A 5 -7.25 10.68 9.69
CA PRO A 5 -6.56 9.46 10.09
C PRO A 5 -7.51 8.35 10.58
N GLU A 6 -8.68 8.69 11.11
CA GLU A 6 -9.67 7.71 11.60
C GLU A 6 -10.38 7.00 10.45
N LYS A 7 -10.44 7.63 9.28
CA LYS A 7 -10.99 7.02 8.05
C LYS A 7 -9.92 6.41 7.17
N HIS A 8 -8.74 7.04 7.13
CA HIS A 8 -7.65 6.66 6.23
C HIS A 8 -6.62 5.76 6.94
N HIS A 9 -6.99 4.50 7.15
CA HIS A 9 -6.10 3.46 7.68
C HIS A 9 -5.06 2.94 6.67
N ARG A 10 -4.50 3.80 5.83
CA ARG A 10 -3.48 3.42 4.84
C ARG A 10 -2.20 3.01 5.56
N ARG A 11 -1.70 1.82 5.27
CA ARG A 11 -0.40 1.34 5.76
C ARG A 11 0.56 1.14 4.60
N SER A 12 1.85 1.33 4.88
CA SER A 12 2.92 1.01 3.94
C SER A 12 3.15 -0.50 3.94
N VAL A 13 3.18 -1.10 2.75
CA VAL A 13 3.55 -2.52 2.52
C VAL A 13 4.98 -2.67 2.01
N ARG A 14 5.76 -1.56 2.00
CA ARG A 14 7.10 -1.55 1.44
C ARG A 14 8.05 -2.39 2.28
N LEU A 15 8.86 -3.20 1.62
CA LEU A 15 9.94 -3.93 2.27
C LEU A 15 11.02 -2.95 2.73
N LYS A 16 11.54 -3.18 3.95
CA LYS A 16 12.65 -2.40 4.47
C LYS A 16 13.87 -2.61 3.57
N GLU A 17 14.61 -1.54 3.29
CA GLU A 17 15.88 -1.57 2.52
C GLU A 17 15.75 -2.04 1.06
N TYR A 18 14.52 -2.16 0.54
CA TYR A 18 14.30 -2.51 -0.86
C TYR A 18 14.28 -1.26 -1.76
N ASP A 19 15.09 -1.27 -2.82
CA ASP A 19 15.16 -0.20 -3.82
C ASP A 19 14.06 -0.36 -4.88
N TYR A 20 13.03 0.48 -4.79
CA TYR A 20 11.89 0.50 -5.70
C TYR A 20 12.17 1.20 -7.04
N CYS A 21 13.34 1.82 -7.22
CA CYS A 21 13.74 2.44 -8.49
C CYS A 21 14.22 1.43 -9.53
N GLN A 22 14.50 0.19 -9.11
CA GLN A 22 14.94 -0.86 -10.02
C GLN A 22 13.84 -1.25 -11.02
N PRO A 23 14.19 -1.55 -12.27
CA PRO A 23 13.22 -2.01 -13.26
C PRO A 23 12.64 -3.36 -12.87
N GLY A 24 11.31 -3.48 -12.86
CA GLY A 24 10.60 -4.69 -12.48
C GLY A 24 9.10 -4.50 -12.42
N VAL A 25 8.37 -5.59 -12.13
CA VAL A 25 6.90 -5.58 -11.96
C VAL A 25 6.52 -6.19 -10.61
N TYR A 26 5.45 -5.68 -10.02
CA TYR A 26 4.87 -6.20 -8.77
C TYR A 26 3.44 -6.64 -9.01
N PHE A 27 3.05 -7.75 -8.40
CA PHE A 27 1.66 -8.19 -8.35
C PHE A 27 1.11 -7.96 -6.94
N VAL A 28 -0.03 -7.28 -6.84
CA VAL A 28 -0.68 -6.97 -5.56
C VAL A 28 -2.14 -7.39 -5.65
N THR A 29 -2.56 -8.26 -4.75
CA THR A 29 -3.98 -8.62 -4.57
C THR A 29 -4.50 -7.92 -3.33
N ILE A 30 -5.68 -7.32 -3.40
CA ILE A 30 -6.33 -6.67 -2.27
C ILE A 30 -7.65 -7.39 -2.01
N CYS A 31 -7.83 -7.90 -0.79
CA CYS A 31 -9.11 -8.42 -0.35
C CYS A 31 -9.98 -7.28 0.13
N THR A 32 -11.22 -7.22 -0.34
CA THR A 32 -12.24 -6.32 0.18
C THR A 32 -12.97 -7.00 1.32
N ARG A 33 -12.98 -6.39 2.50
CA ARG A 33 -13.72 -6.92 3.65
C ARG A 33 -15.24 -6.75 3.42
N HIS A 34 -16.00 -7.83 3.62
CA HIS A 34 -17.47 -7.88 3.43
C HIS A 34 -17.95 -7.54 2.01
N ARG A 35 -17.18 -7.92 0.98
CA ARG A 35 -17.75 -8.12 -0.37
C ARG A 35 -18.05 -9.59 -0.58
#